data_AF-A0A6N7C4L2-F1
#
_entry.id   AF-A0A6N7C4L2-F1
#
_cell.length_a   1.000
_cell.length_b   1.000
_cell.length_c   1.000
_cell.angle_alpha   90.00
_cell.angle_beta   90.00
_cell.angle_gamma   90.00
#
_symmetry.space_group_name_H-M   'P 1'
#
loop_
_entity.id
_entity.type
_entity.pdbx_description
1 polymer ?
#
loop_
_entity_poly.entity_id
_entity_poly.type
_entity_poly.pdbx_seq_one_letter_code
_entity_poly.pdbx_strand_id
1 'polypeptide(L)'
;MTVPEHRVRIAEERADAERRIASLTGRFTAIVEGSEFTTDDDEHDPEGSTIAFERAQVSALLADARREVEDLAAAQQRLDSGTYGLCIRCGRPIAEVRLDALPAAQTCIDCAG
;
A
#
# COMPACT_ATOMS: atom_id res chain seq x y z
N MET A 1 16.46 -15.80 0.42
CA MET A 1 15.57 -16.55 -0.51
C MET A 1 16.10 -16.45 -1.95
N THR A 2 15.62 -17.26 -2.90
CA THR A 2 16.00 -17.21 -4.33
C THR A 2 15.14 -16.22 -5.14
N VAL A 3 15.63 -15.77 -6.30
CA VAL A 3 14.89 -14.86 -7.21
C VAL A 3 13.51 -15.41 -7.62
N PRO A 4 13.33 -16.70 -7.97
CA PRO A 4 12.00 -17.26 -8.22
C PRO A 4 11.06 -17.19 -7.01
N GLU A 5 11.57 -17.44 -5.79
CA GLU A 5 10.76 -17.36 -4.56
C GLU A 5 10.32 -15.92 -4.26
N HIS A 6 11.20 -14.93 -4.47
CA HIS A 6 10.83 -13.52 -4.37
C HIS A 6 9.76 -13.12 -5.39
N ARG A 7 9.82 -13.65 -6.63
CA ARG A 7 8.83 -13.38 -7.67
C ARG A 7 7.43 -13.85 -7.27
N VAL A 8 7.33 -15.07 -6.73
CA VAL A 8 6.04 -15.61 -6.24
C VAL A 8 5.53 -14.77 -5.08
N ARG A 9 6.39 -14.52 -4.07
CA ARG A 9 6.01 -13.73 -2.90
C ARG A 9 5.53 -12.32 -3.23
N ILE A 10 6.24 -11.60 -4.11
CA ILE A 10 5.85 -10.24 -4.54
C ILE A 10 4.48 -10.27 -5.25
N ALA A 11 4.23 -11.29 -6.09
CA ALA A 11 2.96 -11.42 -6.78
C ALA A 11 1.79 -11.70 -5.81
N GLU A 12 2.01 -12.55 -4.81
CA GLU A 12 1.04 -12.84 -3.75
C GLU A 12 0.76 -11.60 -2.89
N GLU A 13 1.80 -10.94 -2.38
CA GLU A 13 1.66 -9.70 -1.59
C GLU A 13 0.93 -8.61 -2.39
N ARG A 14 1.20 -8.49 -3.70
CA ARG A 14 0.50 -7.52 -4.55
C ARG A 14 -0.97 -7.85 -4.71
N ALA A 15 -1.29 -9.12 -4.96
CA ALA A 15 -2.69 -9.56 -5.07
C ALA A 15 -3.44 -9.33 -3.74
N ASP A 16 -2.77 -9.48 -2.61
CA ASP A 16 -3.35 -9.24 -1.28
C ASP A 16 -3.62 -7.76 -1.04
N ALA A 17 -2.67 -6.89 -1.40
CA ALA A 17 -2.82 -5.44 -1.33
C ALA A 17 -3.95 -4.94 -2.26
N GLU A 18 -4.08 -5.51 -3.47
CA GLU A 18 -5.19 -5.20 -4.39
C GLU A 18 -6.55 -5.59 -3.82
N ARG A 19 -6.67 -6.76 -3.17
CA ARG A 19 -7.90 -7.16 -2.47
C ARG A 19 -8.21 -6.21 -1.31
N ARG A 20 -7.19 -5.74 -0.59
CA ARG A 20 -7.33 -4.75 0.49
C ARG A 20 -7.84 -3.41 -0.05
N ILE A 21 -7.30 -2.93 -1.17
CA ILE A 21 -7.79 -1.73 -1.88
C ILE A 21 -9.26 -1.89 -2.23
N ALA A 22 -9.66 -3.01 -2.87
CA ALA A 22 -11.05 -3.23 -3.25
C ALA A 22 -12.00 -3.19 -2.04
N SER A 23 -11.61 -3.83 -0.93
CA SER A 23 -12.38 -3.79 0.32
C SER A 23 -12.46 -2.38 0.91
N LEU A 24 -11.36 -1.63 0.94
CA LEU A 24 -11.32 -0.28 1.50
C LEU A 24 -12.11 0.71 0.64
N THR A 25 -12.04 0.58 -0.69
CA THR A 25 -12.87 1.36 -1.61
C THR A 25 -14.36 1.11 -1.36
N GLY A 26 -14.79 -0.14 -1.19
CA GLY A 26 -16.19 -0.45 -0.88
C GLY A 26 -16.65 0.18 0.44
N ARG A 27 -15.81 0.13 1.49
CA ARG A 27 -16.09 0.79 2.77
C ARG A 27 -16.18 2.31 2.62
N PHE A 28 -15.24 2.91 1.90
CA PHE A 28 -15.24 4.35 1.65
C PHE A 28 -16.53 4.79 0.95
N THR A 29 -16.95 4.07 -0.09
CA THR A 29 -18.22 4.33 -0.79
C THR A 29 -19.41 4.23 0.16
N ALA A 30 -19.49 3.18 0.98
CA ALA A 30 -20.59 3.03 1.94
C ALA A 30 -20.67 4.17 2.97
N ILE A 31 -19.52 4.70 3.42
CA ILE A 31 -19.47 5.85 4.33
C ILE A 31 -20.00 7.11 3.63
N VAL A 32 -19.57 7.35 2.39
CA VAL A 32 -20.02 8.51 1.60
C VAL A 32 -21.51 8.44 1.34
N GLU A 33 -22.01 7.32 0.81
CA GLU A 33 -23.43 7.11 0.54
C GLU A 33 -24.27 7.21 1.82
N GLY A 34 -23.80 6.63 2.93
CA GLY A 34 -24.47 6.73 4.23
C GLY A 34 -24.54 8.16 4.78
N SER A 35 -23.52 8.97 4.50
CA SER A 35 -23.45 10.38 4.93
C SER A 35 -24.38 11.31 4.13
N GLU A 36 -24.75 10.95 2.90
CA GLU A 36 -25.71 11.72 2.08
C GLU A 36 -27.15 11.64 2.63
N PHE A 37 -27.47 10.63 3.44
CA PHE A 37 -28.78 10.49 4.10
C PHE A 37 -28.87 11.17 5.47
N THR A 38 -27.75 11.67 6.02
CA THR A 38 -27.70 12.35 7.32
C THR A 38 -27.53 13.87 7.20
N THR A 39 -27.43 14.41 5.98
CA THR A 39 -27.20 15.85 5.73
C THR A 39 -28.45 16.74 5.82
N ASP A 40 -29.59 16.21 6.25
CA ASP A 40 -30.74 17.04 6.60
C ASP A 40 -30.56 17.63 8.02
N ASP A 41 -29.87 18.78 8.06
CA ASP A 41 -30.07 19.88 9.03
C ASP A 41 -29.75 19.64 10.53
N ASP A 42 -28.47 19.47 10.90
CA ASP A 42 -28.05 19.71 12.29
C ASP A 42 -26.56 20.11 12.40
N GLU A 43 -26.29 21.42 12.54
CA GLU A 43 -24.94 22.00 12.78
C GLU A 43 -24.28 21.52 14.10
N HIS A 44 -24.96 20.68 14.88
CA HIS A 44 -24.47 20.12 16.13
C HIS A 44 -24.64 18.60 16.26
N ASP A 45 -24.75 17.87 15.14
CA ASP A 45 -24.76 16.42 15.19
C ASP A 45 -23.36 15.84 15.55
N PRO A 46 -23.17 15.22 16.73
CA PRO A 46 -21.91 14.55 17.06
C PRO A 46 -21.58 13.40 16.10
N GLU A 47 -22.56 12.82 15.40
CA GLU A 47 -22.37 11.70 14.48
C GLU A 47 -21.66 12.14 13.18
N GLY A 48 -21.95 13.35 12.67
CA GLY A 48 -21.23 13.94 11.52
C GLY A 48 -19.71 14.08 11.73
N SER A 49 -19.27 14.39 12.97
CA SER A 49 -17.85 14.44 13.32
C SER A 49 -17.19 13.05 13.29
N THR A 50 -17.95 12.01 13.62
CA THR A 50 -17.52 10.60 13.64
C THR A 50 -17.39 10.07 12.21
N ILE A 51 -18.34 10.40 11.33
CA ILE A 51 -18.33 10.04 9.91
C ILE A 51 -17.13 10.67 9.20
N ALA A 52 -16.85 11.96 9.44
CA ALA A 52 -15.71 12.64 8.84
C ALA A 52 -14.37 12.00 9.27
N PHE A 53 -14.26 11.60 10.53
CA PHE A 53 -13.09 10.89 11.06
C PHE A 53 -12.92 9.49 10.43
N GLU A 54 -14.00 8.71 10.37
CA GLU A 54 -13.98 7.37 9.77
C GLU A 54 -13.58 7.44 8.28
N ARG A 55 -14.14 8.41 7.53
CA ARG A 55 -13.77 8.66 6.13
C ARG A 55 -12.29 8.97 5.99
N ALA A 56 -11.75 9.84 6.85
CA ALA A 56 -10.33 10.19 6.82
C ALA A 56 -9.43 8.98 7.11
N GLN A 57 -9.82 8.14 8.08
CA GLN A 57 -9.10 6.91 8.41
C GLN A 57 -9.08 5.93 7.22
N VAL A 58 -10.25 5.64 6.63
CA VAL A 58 -10.33 4.72 5.47
C VAL A 58 -9.54 5.28 4.28
N SER A 59 -9.59 6.60 4.04
CA SER A 59 -8.82 7.24 2.98
C SER A 59 -7.31 7.09 3.19
N ALA A 60 -6.81 7.22 4.42
CA ALA A 60 -5.39 7.03 4.72
C ALA A 60 -4.95 5.58 4.45
N LEU A 61 -5.73 4.61 4.94
CA LEU A 61 -5.47 3.19 4.69
C LEU A 61 -5.49 2.84 3.19
N LEU A 62 -6.38 3.47 2.42
CA LEU A 62 -6.45 3.29 0.98
C LEU A 62 -5.23 3.86 0.27
N ALA A 63 -4.74 5.03 0.70
CA ALA A 63 -3.52 5.63 0.17
C ALA A 63 -2.28 4.76 0.44
N ASP A 64 -2.17 4.23 1.66
CA ASP A 64 -1.08 3.34 2.05
C ASP A 64 -1.09 2.04 1.23
N ALA A 65 -2.25 1.40 1.08
CA ALA A 65 -2.38 0.17 0.30
C ALA A 65 -2.08 0.39 -1.20
N ARG A 66 -2.43 1.56 -1.76
CA ARG A 66 -2.06 1.93 -3.14
C ARG A 66 -0.56 2.07 -3.30
N ARG A 67 0.11 2.72 -2.35
CA ARG A 67 1.57 2.84 -2.35
C ARG A 67 2.25 1.48 -2.24
N GLU A 68 1.73 0.59 -1.40
CA GLU A 68 2.20 -0.80 -1.31
C GLU A 68 2.12 -1.52 -2.66
N VAL A 69 1.01 -1.40 -3.39
CA VAL A 69 0.87 -1.96 -4.75
C VAL A 69 1.87 -1.35 -5.73
N GLU A 70 2.08 -0.03 -5.70
CA GLU A 70 3.07 0.65 -6.55
C GLU A 70 4.49 0.14 -6.27
N ASP A 71 4.88 0.00 -5.00
CA ASP A 71 6.19 -0.48 -4.60
C ASP A 71 6.43 -1.94 -5.00
N LEU A 72 5.41 -2.81 -4.84
CA LEU A 72 5.44 -4.21 -5.26
C LEU A 72 5.48 -4.34 -6.79
N ALA A 73 4.71 -3.53 -7.52
CA ALA A 73 4.76 -3.49 -8.97
C ALA A 73 6.15 -3.06 -9.47
N ALA A 74 6.76 -2.05 -8.85
CA ALA A 74 8.12 -1.64 -9.16
C ALA A 74 9.15 -2.76 -8.85
N ALA A 75 8.96 -3.51 -7.77
CA ALA A 75 9.79 -4.67 -7.46
C ALA A 75 9.67 -5.78 -8.52
N GLN A 76 8.46 -6.04 -9.02
CA GLN A 76 8.23 -6.99 -10.11
C GLN A 76 8.92 -6.55 -11.41
N GLN A 77 8.86 -5.26 -11.76
CA GLN A 77 9.61 -4.71 -12.90
C GLN A 77 11.14 -4.88 -12.75
N ARG A 78 11.67 -4.75 -11.53
CA ARG A 78 13.10 -5.01 -11.27
C ARG A 78 13.45 -6.50 -11.41
N LEU A 79 12.55 -7.40 -11.02
CA LEU A 79 12.72 -8.84 -11.27
C LEU A 79 12.74 -9.15 -12.78
N ASP A 80 11.87 -8.51 -13.56
CA ASP A 80 11.78 -8.71 -15.01
C ASP A 80 12.99 -8.14 -15.76
N SER A 81 13.53 -7.02 -15.30
CA SER A 81 14.73 -6.39 -15.86
C SER A 81 16.06 -6.97 -15.34
N GLY A 82 16.03 -7.88 -14.36
CA GLY A 82 17.22 -8.46 -13.74
C GLY A 82 17.98 -7.51 -12.79
N THR A 83 17.35 -6.40 -12.37
CA THR A 83 17.93 -5.40 -11.47
C THR A 83 17.45 -5.54 -10.02
N TYR A 84 16.65 -6.57 -9.72
CA TYR A 84 16.18 -6.84 -8.37
C TYR A 84 17.34 -7.05 -7.40
N GLY A 85 17.22 -6.44 -6.21
CA GLY A 85 18.28 -6.46 -5.20
C GLY A 85 19.36 -5.40 -5.39
N LEU A 86 19.24 -4.48 -6.35
CA LEU A 86 20.12 -3.30 -6.46
C LEU A 86 19.42 -2.04 -5.95
N CYS A 87 20.15 -1.23 -5.17
CA CYS A 87 19.67 0.02 -4.63
C CYS A 87 19.47 1.05 -5.75
N ILE A 88 18.26 1.61 -5.87
CA ILE A 88 17.94 2.59 -6.92
C ILE A 88 18.70 3.92 -6.76
N ARG A 89 19.24 4.21 -5.57
CA ARG A 89 19.95 5.46 -5.27
C ARG A 89 21.45 5.38 -5.54
N CYS A 90 22.10 4.26 -5.20
CA CYS A 90 23.56 4.13 -5.29
C CYS A 90 24.05 2.92 -6.10
N GLY A 91 23.15 2.10 -6.64
CA GLY A 91 23.47 0.91 -7.44
C GLY A 91 24.07 -0.26 -6.65
N ARG A 92 24.35 -0.11 -5.35
CA ARG A 92 24.92 -1.17 -4.50
C ARG A 92 23.88 -2.25 -4.17
N PRO A 93 24.31 -3.50 -3.90
CA PRO A 93 23.40 -4.55 -3.47
C PRO A 93 22.61 -4.19 -2.21
N ILE A 94 21.34 -4.56 -2.18
CA ILE A 94 20.47 -4.55 -1.00
C ILE A 94 20.71 -5.86 -0.25
N ALA A 95 20.90 -5.78 1.06
CA ALA A 95 21.14 -6.96 1.88
C ALA A 95 19.99 -7.97 1.74
N GLU A 96 20.31 -9.26 1.58
CA GLU A 96 19.31 -10.33 1.40
C GLU A 96 18.30 -10.35 2.54
N VAL A 97 18.76 -10.26 3.79
CA VAL A 97 17.89 -10.19 4.98
C VAL A 97 16.87 -9.04 4.92
N ARG A 98 17.19 -7.95 4.22
CA ARG A 98 16.26 -6.82 4.01
C ARG A 98 15.23 -7.14 2.93
N LEU A 99 15.61 -7.84 1.87
CA LEU A 99 14.68 -8.30 0.83
C LEU A 99 13.78 -9.44 1.34
N ASP A 100 14.29 -10.29 2.21
CA ASP A 100 13.52 -11.33 2.89
C ASP A 100 12.50 -10.71 3.86
N ALA A 101 12.86 -9.62 4.55
CA ALA A 101 11.94 -8.89 5.43
C ALA A 101 10.95 -8.01 4.65
N LEU A 102 11.43 -7.28 3.65
CA LEU A 102 10.67 -6.35 2.83
C LEU A 102 11.00 -6.55 1.33
N PRO A 103 10.26 -7.42 0.62
CA PRO A 103 10.53 -7.76 -0.77
C PRO A 103 10.44 -6.57 -1.73
N ALA A 104 9.65 -5.55 -1.36
CA ALA A 104 9.47 -4.33 -2.13
C ALA A 104 10.62 -3.32 -1.96
N ALA A 105 11.59 -3.57 -1.07
CA ALA A 105 12.67 -2.63 -0.76
C ALA A 105 13.40 -2.14 -2.02
N GLN A 106 13.53 -0.81 -2.13
CA GLN A 106 14.15 -0.14 -3.28
C GLN A 106 15.56 0.39 -2.95
N THR A 107 15.86 0.56 -1.66
CA THR A 107 17.10 1.17 -1.18
C THR A 107 17.85 0.25 -0.21
N CYS A 108 19.19 0.33 -0.25
CA CYS A 108 20.04 -0.27 0.77
C CYS A 108 19.90 0.49 2.10
N ILE A 109 20.38 -0.11 3.19
CA ILE A 109 20.26 0.45 4.54
C ILE A 109 20.85 1.87 4.64
N ASP A 110 21.99 2.12 3.99
CA ASP A 110 22.65 3.44 3.96
C ASP A 110 21.82 4.51 3.25
N CYS A 111 20.94 4.11 2.33
CA CYS A 111 20.14 5.01 1.50
C CYS A 111 18.67 5.09 1.93
N ALA A 112 18.28 4.36 2.97
CA ALA A 112 16.91 4.29 3.49
C ALA A 112 16.60 5.38 4.54
N GLY A 113 17.55 6.28 4.81
CA GLY A 113 17.39 7.47 5.63
C GLY A 113 17.16 8.74 4.82
#